data_AF-A0A379VXX9-F1
#
_entry.id   AF-A0A379VXX9-F1
#
_cell.length_a   1.000
_cell.length_b   1.000
_cell.length_c   1.000
_cell.angle_alpha   90.00
_cell.angle_beta   90.00
_cell.angle_gamma   90.00
#
_symmetry.space_group_name_H-M   'P 1'
#
loop_
_entity.id
_entity.type
_entity.pdbx_description
1 polymer ?
#
loop_
_entity_poly.entity_id
_entity_poly.type
_entity_poly.pdbx_seq_one_letter_code
_entity_poly.pdbx_strand_id
1 'polypeptide(L)'
;MEAPDEIVSERTRALLFTVLSRFLDHKKFISLLMHMLRSRISDSVYHIIQSDIHKDWNLSAVASCLCLSPSLLKKKLKNENTSYSQIITTCRMRYAVNQLLMDGKNISQVSQLCGYNSTSYFISVFKEFLWYDPPALC
;
A
#
# COMPACT_ATOMS: atom_id res chain seq x y z
N MET A 1 20.79 1.92 -36.23
CA MET A 1 21.90 1.69 -35.28
C MET A 1 21.22 1.59 -33.92
N GLU A 2 20.77 0.39 -33.54
CA GLU A 2 20.05 0.18 -32.28
C GLU A 2 20.97 0.48 -31.09
N ALA A 3 20.44 1.15 -30.07
CA ALA A 3 21.24 1.59 -28.94
C ALA A 3 21.69 0.37 -28.11
N PRO A 4 22.91 0.37 -27.54
CA PRO A 4 23.44 -0.75 -26.75
C PRO A 4 22.48 -1.24 -25.64
N ASP A 5 21.65 -0.36 -25.09
CA ASP A 5 20.68 -0.66 -24.04
C ASP A 5 19.49 -1.53 -24.50
N GLU A 6 19.04 -1.39 -25.75
CA GLU A 6 17.94 -2.21 -26.30
C GLU A 6 18.34 -3.68 -26.43
N ILE A 7 19.58 -3.92 -26.89
CA ILE A 7 20.12 -5.27 -27.07
C ILE A 7 20.30 -5.96 -25.71
N VAL A 8 20.71 -5.22 -24.68
CA VAL A 8 20.85 -5.76 -23.30
C VAL A 8 19.49 -6.09 -22.70
N SER A 9 18.48 -5.23 -22.92
CA SER A 9 17.11 -5.46 -22.47
C SER A 9 16.50 -6.72 -23.09
N GLU A 10 16.62 -6.88 -24.42
CA GLU A 10 16.12 -8.06 -25.13
C GLU A 10 16.81 -9.37 -24.68
N ARG A 11 18.13 -9.33 -24.47
CA ARG A 11 18.87 -10.48 -23.94
C ARG A 11 18.43 -10.84 -22.52
N THR A 12 18.25 -9.84 -21.66
CA THR A 12 17.77 -10.04 -20.29
C THR A 12 16.38 -10.68 -20.29
N ARG A 13 15.50 -10.20 -21.17
CA ARG A 13 14.15 -10.75 -21.34
C ARG A 13 14.17 -12.20 -21.83
N ALA A 14 15.01 -12.52 -22.81
CA ALA A 14 15.18 -13.89 -23.31
C ALA A 14 15.72 -14.84 -22.23
N LEU A 15 16.69 -14.40 -21.42
CA LEU A 15 17.21 -15.17 -20.29
C LEU A 15 16.14 -15.39 -19.22
N LEU A 16 15.36 -14.36 -18.87
CA LEU A 16 14.25 -14.47 -17.93
C LEU A 16 13.20 -15.47 -18.43
N PHE A 17 12.79 -15.39 -19.70
CA PHE A 17 11.84 -16.35 -20.27
C PHE A 17 12.36 -17.78 -20.25
N THR A 18 13.64 -17.99 -20.57
CA THR A 18 14.28 -19.32 -20.58
C THR A 18 14.37 -19.91 -19.16
N VAL A 19 14.71 -19.09 -18.18
CA VAL A 19 14.74 -19.49 -16.77
C VAL A 19 13.32 -19.82 -16.30
N LEU A 20 12.36 -18.92 -16.53
CA LEU A 20 10.97 -19.12 -16.15
C LEU A 20 10.38 -20.37 -16.80
N SER A 21 10.62 -20.63 -18.09
CA SER A 21 10.07 -21.81 -18.77
C SER A 21 10.54 -23.12 -18.12
N ARG A 22 11.80 -23.17 -17.68
CA ARG A 22 12.35 -24.37 -17.01
C ARG A 22 11.80 -24.56 -15.59
N PHE A 23 11.56 -23.47 -14.86
CA PHE A 23 11.06 -23.54 -13.48
C PHE A 23 9.53 -23.67 -13.40
N LEU A 24 8.80 -23.12 -14.37
CA LEU A 24 7.33 -23.20 -14.42
C LEU A 24 6.81 -24.63 -14.63
N ASP A 25 7.62 -25.57 -15.10
CA ASP A 25 7.25 -26.99 -15.16
C ASP A 25 7.21 -27.68 -13.79
N HIS A 26 7.76 -27.04 -12.75
CA HIS A 26 7.84 -27.62 -11.43
C HIS A 26 6.67 -27.18 -10.53
N LYS A 27 5.78 -28.12 -10.16
CA LYS A 27 4.58 -27.85 -9.34
C LYS A 27 4.88 -27.07 -8.05
N LYS A 28 6.00 -27.34 -7.35
CA LYS A 28 6.36 -26.58 -6.14
C LYS A 28 6.77 -25.14 -6.46
N PHE A 29 7.41 -24.90 -7.60
CA PHE A 29 7.78 -23.56 -8.03
C PHE A 29 6.54 -22.76 -8.40
N ILE A 30 5.58 -23.36 -9.13
CA ILE A 30 4.27 -22.72 -9.38
C ILE A 30 3.58 -22.39 -8.06
N SER A 31 3.53 -23.33 -7.11
CA SER A 31 2.91 -23.09 -5.79
C SER A 31 3.59 -21.96 -5.02
N LEU A 32 4.92 -21.88 -5.07
CA LEU A 32 5.69 -20.79 -4.45
C LEU A 32 5.41 -19.47 -5.17
N LEU A 33 5.45 -19.44 -6.50
CA LEU A 33 5.17 -18.28 -7.32
C LEU A 33 3.76 -17.74 -7.06
N MET A 34 2.75 -18.62 -7.03
CA MET A 34 1.38 -18.25 -6.69
C MET A 34 1.22 -17.74 -5.25
N HIS A 35 2.08 -18.18 -4.33
CA HIS A 35 2.12 -17.63 -2.97
C HIS A 35 2.74 -16.23 -2.96
N MET A 36 3.86 -16.04 -3.67
CA MET A 36 4.60 -14.78 -3.76
C MET A 36 3.84 -13.70 -4.55
N LEU A 37 3.11 -14.09 -5.59
CA LEU A 37 2.29 -13.20 -6.42
C LEU A 37 0.91 -12.91 -5.82
N ARG A 38 0.56 -13.54 -4.70
CA ARG A 38 -0.73 -13.30 -4.06
C ARG A 38 -0.74 -11.86 -3.52
N SER A 39 -1.59 -11.01 -4.10
CA SER A 39 -1.85 -9.68 -3.55
C SER A 39 -2.22 -9.80 -2.07
N ARG A 40 -1.55 -9.02 -1.23
CA ARG A 40 -1.89 -8.95 0.19
C ARG A 40 -3.24 -8.24 0.33
N ILE A 41 -4.02 -8.66 1.31
CA ILE A 41 -5.32 -8.04 1.59
C ILE A 41 -5.12 -6.62 2.08
N SER A 42 -4.04 -6.37 2.83
CA SER A 42 -3.62 -5.04 3.24
C SER A 42 -3.43 -4.08 2.07
N ASP A 43 -2.81 -4.53 0.97
CA ASP A 43 -2.65 -3.72 -0.24
C ASP A 43 -4.02 -3.38 -0.86
N SER A 44 -4.94 -4.36 -0.94
CA SER A 44 -6.30 -4.10 -1.44
C SER A 44 -7.08 -3.13 -0.55
N VAL A 45 -6.97 -3.26 0.78
CA VAL A 45 -7.58 -2.33 1.74
C VAL A 45 -7.01 -0.93 1.57
N TYR A 46 -5.69 -0.82 1.43
CA TYR A 46 -5.00 0.44 1.19
C TYR A 46 -5.52 1.12 -0.08
N HIS A 47 -5.61 0.41 -1.20
CA HIS A 47 -6.12 0.96 -2.46
C HIS A 47 -7.58 1.41 -2.38
N ILE A 48 -8.44 0.65 -1.69
CA ILE A 48 -9.85 1.05 -1.48
C ILE A 48 -9.91 2.37 -0.71
N ILE A 49 -9.16 2.50 0.37
CA ILE A 49 -9.15 3.71 1.19
C ILE A 49 -8.56 4.89 0.39
N GLN A 50 -7.44 4.67 -0.30
CA GLN A 50 -6.76 5.71 -1.06
C GLN A 50 -7.61 6.24 -2.24
N SER A 51 -8.50 5.41 -2.81
CA SER A 51 -9.37 5.84 -3.90
C SER A 51 -10.28 7.01 -3.53
N ASP A 52 -10.64 7.13 -2.24
CA ASP A 52 -11.40 8.26 -1.70
C ASP A 52 -11.03 8.46 -0.22
N ILE A 53 -10.00 9.25 0.04
CA ILE A 53 -9.47 9.45 1.40
C ILE A 53 -10.42 10.28 2.30
N HIS A 54 -11.36 11.02 1.69
CA HIS A 54 -12.27 11.92 2.40
C HIS A 54 -13.56 11.24 2.85
N LYS A 55 -13.85 10.04 2.34
CA LYS A 55 -14.96 9.22 2.78
C LYS A 55 -14.74 8.69 4.20
N ASP A 56 -15.84 8.58 4.96
CA ASP A 56 -15.88 7.96 6.28
C ASP A 56 -15.76 6.43 6.20
N TRP A 57 -14.57 5.95 5.88
CA TRP A 57 -14.28 4.53 5.86
C TRP A 57 -14.37 3.92 7.26
N ASN A 58 -15.00 2.75 7.31
CA ASN A 58 -14.97 1.86 8.46
C ASN A 58 -14.69 0.43 8.00
N LEU A 59 -14.33 -0.44 8.94
CA LEU A 59 -13.98 -1.83 8.67
C LEU A 59 -15.10 -2.57 7.90
N SER A 60 -16.37 -2.28 8.19
CA SER A 60 -17.52 -2.92 7.55
C SER A 60 -17.67 -2.50 6.09
N ALA A 61 -17.51 -1.20 5.81
CA ALA A 61 -17.56 -0.66 4.46
C ALA A 61 -16.46 -1.28 3.57
N VAL A 62 -15.23 -1.33 4.07
CA VAL A 62 -14.10 -1.94 3.34
C VAL A 62 -14.30 -3.45 3.17
N ALA A 63 -14.76 -4.15 4.20
CA ALA A 63 -15.05 -5.57 4.10
C ALA A 63 -16.11 -5.87 3.03
N SER A 64 -17.14 -5.03 2.93
CA SER A 64 -18.18 -5.14 1.90
C SER A 64 -17.62 -4.94 0.49
N CYS A 65 -16.71 -3.96 0.30
CA CYS A 65 -16.03 -3.77 -0.99
C CYS A 65 -15.17 -4.97 -1.42
N LEU A 66 -14.68 -5.77 -0.45
CA LEU A 66 -13.88 -6.97 -0.70
C LEU A 66 -14.73 -8.26 -0.71
N CYS A 67 -16.06 -8.17 -0.58
CA CYS A 67 -16.96 -9.31 -0.41
C CYS A 67 -16.56 -10.22 0.77
N LEU A 68 -16.08 -9.63 1.88
CA LEU A 68 -15.69 -10.33 3.11
C LEU A 68 -16.58 -9.92 4.27
N SER A 69 -16.67 -10.80 5.28
CA SER A 69 -17.16 -10.37 6.59
C SER A 69 -16.10 -9.53 7.32
N PRO A 70 -16.50 -8.60 8.21
CA PRO A 70 -15.55 -7.80 8.98
C PRO A 70 -14.59 -8.64 9.84
N SER A 71 -15.08 -9.77 10.37
CA SER A 71 -14.28 -10.71 11.16
C SER A 71 -13.22 -11.42 10.31
N LEU A 72 -13.57 -11.83 9.09
CA LEU A 72 -12.63 -12.44 8.15
C LEU A 72 -11.58 -11.43 7.69
N LEU A 73 -11.98 -10.20 7.37
CA LEU A 73 -11.04 -9.13 7.02
C LEU A 73 -10.04 -8.89 8.17
N LYS A 74 -10.53 -8.73 9.41
CA LYS A 74 -9.68 -8.53 10.59
C LYS A 74 -8.70 -9.69 10.78
N LYS A 75 -9.15 -10.94 10.59
CA LYS A 75 -8.30 -12.13 10.67
C LYS A 75 -7.22 -12.12 9.59
N LYS A 76 -7.56 -11.80 8.34
CA LYS A 76 -6.59 -11.74 7.23
C LYS A 76 -5.55 -10.65 7.45
N LEU A 77 -5.96 -9.45 7.88
CA LEU A 77 -5.03 -8.36 8.20
C LEU A 77 -4.10 -8.74 9.36
N LYS A 78 -4.62 -9.39 10.40
CA LYS A 78 -3.79 -9.89 11.51
C LYS A 78 -2.74 -10.90 11.05
N ASN A 79 -3.09 -11.79 10.12
CA ASN A 79 -2.13 -12.74 9.53
C ASN A 79 -1.04 -12.05 8.72
N GLU A 80 -1.33 -10.85 8.20
CA GLU A 80 -0.37 -9.98 7.51
C GLU A 80 0.35 -9.02 8.48
N ASN A 81 0.25 -9.25 9.79
CA ASN A 81 0.85 -8.43 10.86
C ASN A 81 0.43 -6.96 10.82
N THR A 82 -0.80 -6.68 10.38
CA THR A 82 -1.35 -5.33 10.33
C THR A 82 -2.81 -5.29 10.80
N SER A 83 -3.38 -4.10 10.81
CA SER A 83 -4.75 -3.85 11.20
C SER A 83 -5.37 -2.75 10.34
N TYR A 84 -6.70 -2.72 10.29
CA TYR A 84 -7.43 -1.67 9.59
C TYR A 84 -7.02 -0.27 10.07
N SER A 85 -6.91 -0.08 11.40
CA SER A 85 -6.54 1.19 12.02
C SER A 85 -5.14 1.66 11.61
N GLN A 86 -4.19 0.72 11.49
CA GLN A 86 -2.85 1.04 10.98
C GLN A 86 -2.93 1.46 9.51
N ILE A 87 -3.64 0.72 8.66
CA ILE A 87 -3.71 1.03 7.22
C ILE A 87 -4.39 2.39 6.96
N ILE A 88 -5.54 2.67 7.59
CA ILE A 88 -6.22 3.98 7.43
C ILE A 88 -5.34 5.13 7.93
N THR A 89 -4.61 4.92 9.03
CA THR A 89 -3.66 5.92 9.55
C THR A 89 -2.53 6.16 8.55
N THR A 90 -1.92 5.10 8.02
CA THR A 90 -0.89 5.21 6.99
C THR A 90 -1.40 5.95 5.75
N CYS A 91 -2.61 5.65 5.27
CA CYS A 91 -3.21 6.37 4.14
C CYS A 91 -3.33 7.87 4.44
N ARG A 92 -3.86 8.23 5.61
CA ARG A 92 -4.04 9.63 6.03
C ARG A 92 -2.72 10.36 6.19
N MET A 93 -1.70 9.72 6.78
CA MET A 93 -0.38 10.32 6.98
C MET A 93 0.35 10.53 5.65
N ARG A 94 0.27 9.58 4.72
CA ARG A 94 0.84 9.75 3.37
C ARG A 94 0.16 10.87 2.61
N TYR A 95 -1.17 10.96 2.70
CA TYR A 95 -1.90 12.09 2.15
C TYR A 95 -1.43 13.41 2.79
N ALA A 96 -1.29 13.46 4.12
CA ALA A 96 -0.80 14.64 4.82
C ALA A 96 0.60 15.08 4.36
N VAL A 97 1.54 14.13 4.21
CA VAL A 97 2.89 14.40 3.69
C VAL A 97 2.80 15.06 2.32
N ASN A 98 2.00 14.49 1.40
CA ASN A 98 1.82 15.05 0.07
C ASN A 98 1.26 16.48 0.10
N GLN A 99 0.27 16.73 0.96
CA GLN A 99 -0.36 18.05 1.11
C GLN A 99 0.57 19.10 1.72
N LEU A 100 1.44 18.71 2.66
CA LEU A 100 2.40 19.62 3.28
C LEU A 100 3.58 19.94 2.34
N LEU A 101 4.02 18.97 1.53
CA LEU A 101 5.14 19.15 0.61
C LEU A 101 4.75 19.88 -0.67
N MET A 102 3.56 19.63 -1.22
CA MET A 102 3.16 20.14 -2.53
C MET A 102 2.29 21.39 -2.48
N ASP A 103 1.39 21.51 -1.51
CA ASP A 103 0.36 22.56 -1.51
C ASP A 103 0.65 23.72 -0.54
N GLY A 104 1.74 23.66 0.23
CA GLY A 104 2.10 24.71 1.21
C GLY A 104 1.02 24.97 2.28
N LYS A 105 0.08 24.04 2.47
CA LYS A 105 -1.05 24.16 3.39
C LYS A 105 -0.57 24.18 4.85
N ASN A 106 -1.28 24.92 5.70
CA ASN A 106 -0.92 24.95 7.12
C ASN A 106 -1.33 23.62 7.82
N ILE A 107 -0.64 23.31 8.92
CA ILE A 107 -0.80 22.04 9.64
C ILE A 107 -2.25 21.79 10.13
N SER A 108 -2.99 22.86 10.43
CA SER A 108 -4.38 22.77 10.90
C SER A 108 -5.33 22.39 9.78
N GLN A 109 -5.16 22.97 8.58
CA GLN A 109 -5.92 22.62 7.40
C GLN A 109 -5.67 21.18 6.98
N VAL A 110 -4.41 20.74 6.96
CA VAL A 110 -4.06 19.36 6.61
C VAL A 110 -4.65 18.37 7.59
N SER A 111 -4.62 18.67 8.90
CA SER A 111 -5.25 17.83 9.91
C SER A 111 -6.74 17.58 9.63
N GLN A 112 -7.49 18.65 9.32
CA GLN A 112 -8.91 18.54 8.98
C GLN A 112 -9.14 17.77 7.69
N LEU A 113 -8.35 18.02 6.64
CA LEU A 113 -8.44 17.32 5.35
C LEU A 113 -8.16 15.82 5.49
N CYS A 114 -7.32 15.43 6.45
CA CYS A 114 -7.01 14.04 6.77
C CYS A 114 -8.08 13.37 7.66
N GLY A 115 -9.17 14.07 8.00
CA GLY A 115 -10.26 13.54 8.83
C GLY A 115 -9.92 13.44 10.32
N TYR A 116 -9.07 14.34 10.84
CA TYR A 116 -8.79 14.47 12.26
C TYR A 116 -9.54 15.66 12.88
N ASN A 117 -10.19 15.42 14.02
CA ASN A 117 -10.89 16.45 14.78
C ASN A 117 -9.96 17.30 15.67
N SER A 118 -8.73 16.83 15.90
CA SER A 118 -7.75 17.48 16.76
C SER A 118 -6.40 17.59 16.06
N THR A 119 -5.96 18.82 15.82
CA THR A 119 -4.65 19.13 15.24
C THR A 119 -3.52 18.63 16.12
N SER A 120 -3.66 18.73 17.46
CA SER A 120 -2.62 18.24 18.39
C SER A 120 -2.45 16.73 18.30
N TYR A 121 -3.55 15.97 18.26
CA TYR A 121 -3.48 14.52 18.09
C TYR A 121 -2.89 14.14 16.73
N PHE A 122 -3.32 14.82 15.67
CA PHE A 122 -2.74 14.66 14.34
C PHE A 122 -1.22 14.89 14.35
N ILE A 123 -0.73 15.97 14.96
CA ILE A 123 0.71 16.26 15.03
C ILE A 123 1.48 15.13 15.75
N SER A 124 0.95 14.60 16.86
CA SER A 124 1.59 13.50 17.57
C SER A 124 1.71 12.25 16.69
N VAL A 125 0.62 11.84 16.03
CA VAL A 125 0.61 10.69 15.13
C VAL A 125 1.49 10.93 13.89
N PHE A 126 1.49 12.16 13.36
CA PHE A 126 2.29 12.53 12.19
C PHE A 126 3.80 12.51 12.50
N LYS A 127 4.22 12.98 13.67
CA LYS A 127 5.61 12.88 14.13
C LYS A 127 6.04 11.43 14.30
N GLU A 128 5.18 10.62 14.93
CA GLU A 128 5.43 9.19 15.08
C GLU A 128 5.58 8.50 13.72
N PHE A 129 4.68 8.79 12.78
CA PHE A 129 4.74 8.27 11.42
C PHE A 129 6.05 8.63 10.71
N LEU A 130 6.49 9.89 10.78
CA LEU A 130 7.74 10.34 10.14
C LEU A 130 9.00 9.69 10.74
N TRP A 131 8.98 9.27 12.00
CA TRP A 131 10.08 8.54 12.60
C TRP A 131 10.19 7.10 12.09
N TYR A 132 9.05 6.47 11.78
CA TYR A 132 9.02 5.08 11.30
C TYR A 132 9.11 4.95 9.77
N ASP A 133 8.58 5.91 9.01
CA ASP A 133 8.54 5.91 7.54
C ASP A 133 8.90 7.31 7.00
N PRO A 134 10.20 7.69 6.98
CA PRO A 134 10.63 9.02 6.59
C PRO A 134 10.36 9.29 5.10
N PRO A 135 10.01 10.55 4.72
CA PRO A 135 9.58 10.89 3.35
C PRO A 135 10.60 10.59 2.24
N ALA A 136 11.87 10.36 2.59
CA ALA A 136 12.93 10.03 1.62
C ALA A 136 12.84 8.60 1.07
N LEU A 137 11.92 7.76 1.58
CA LEU A 137 11.66 6.40 1.11
C LEU A 137 10.32 6.24 0.37
N CYS A 138 9.62 7.35 0.07
CA CYS A 138 8.43 7.36 -0.79
C CYS A 138 8.79 7.67 -2.24
#